data_AF-A0A2N3G318-F1
#
_entry.id   AF-A0A2N3G318-F1
#
_cell.length_a   1.000
_cell.length_b   1.000
_cell.length_c   1.000
_cell.angle_alpha   90.00
_cell.angle_beta   90.00
_cell.angle_gamma   90.00
#
_symmetry.space_group_name_H-M   'P 1'
#
loop_
_entity.id
_entity.type
_entity.pdbx_description
1 polymer ?
#
loop_
_entity_poly.entity_id
_entity_poly.type
_entity_poly.pdbx_seq_one_letter_code
_entity_poly.pdbx_strand_id
1 'polypeptide(L)'
;MSVKWWQRPDEHPALIVHLPSALGPGMFLAGLVLGTAMAAWGIVLLGNQALSGFHLDGDTRVPVFGWRLPDLVMAALFVAAGSYLVVDSFEKWLLARGVRGLVSFREVAGGLVLVRHRRWRPDLTLMVPANSTLTLSVTAVATDVTSGTRMQRIRFATGDQELVFDYQIYRSALSIGPLDRVAPSHRISVEVDAKASKVKRETPRLPGLL
;
A
#
# COMPACT_ATOMS: atom_id res chain seq x y z
N MET A 1 -21.82 -2.98 9.14
CA MET A 1 -21.41 -1.59 8.87
C MET A 1 -20.18 -1.62 7.96
N SER A 2 -20.33 -1.18 6.71
CA SER A 2 -19.26 -1.22 5.69
C SER A 2 -18.35 0.01 5.85
N VAL A 3 -17.05 -0.22 5.88
CA VAL A 3 -15.99 0.78 6.05
C VAL A 3 -15.88 1.62 4.76
N LYS A 4 -16.81 2.57 4.55
CA LYS A 4 -16.90 3.42 3.35
C LYS A 4 -16.01 4.68 3.39
N TRP A 5 -15.38 5.01 4.51
CA TRP A 5 -14.66 6.29 4.68
C TRP A 5 -13.28 6.34 3.99
N TRP A 6 -12.81 5.23 3.40
CA TRP A 6 -11.45 5.11 2.85
C TRP A 6 -11.40 4.89 1.33
N GLN A 7 -12.51 4.52 0.70
CA GLN A 7 -12.64 4.49 -0.76
C GLN A 7 -13.28 5.81 -1.19
N ARG A 8 -12.63 6.54 -2.10
CA ARG A 8 -13.35 7.57 -2.85
C ARG A 8 -14.47 6.87 -3.64
N PRO A 9 -15.69 7.42 -3.66
CA PRO A 9 -16.84 6.75 -4.25
C PRO A 9 -16.66 6.38 -5.73
N ASP A 10 -15.72 7.05 -6.41
CA ASP A 10 -15.46 6.92 -7.84
C ASP A 10 -14.20 6.10 -8.17
N GLU A 11 -13.56 5.51 -7.15
CA GLU A 11 -12.33 4.71 -7.30
C GLU A 11 -12.60 3.22 -7.15
N HIS A 12 -12.20 2.46 -8.17
CA HIS A 12 -12.35 1.01 -8.22
C HIS A 12 -10.97 0.33 -8.27
N PRO A 13 -10.79 -0.87 -7.70
CA PRO A 13 -9.50 -1.55 -7.75
C PRO A 13 -9.17 -1.97 -9.18
N ALA A 14 -8.01 -1.59 -9.73
CA ALA A 14 -7.52 -2.02 -11.05
C ALA A 14 -6.65 -3.28 -10.98
N LEU A 15 -5.80 -3.35 -9.96
CA LEU A 15 -4.88 -4.47 -9.73
C LEU A 15 -5.04 -4.94 -8.29
N ILE A 16 -5.42 -6.19 -8.08
CA ILE A 16 -5.66 -6.78 -6.76
C ILE A 16 -4.58 -7.82 -6.46
N VAL A 17 -4.14 -7.88 -5.20
CA VAL A 17 -3.26 -8.94 -4.69
C VAL A 17 -4.14 -9.97 -3.98
N HIS A 18 -4.22 -11.20 -4.49
CA HIS A 18 -4.88 -12.28 -3.76
C HIS A 18 -3.97 -12.81 -2.65
N LEU A 19 -4.10 -12.24 -1.46
CA LEU A 19 -3.45 -12.77 -0.27
C LEU A 19 -4.23 -13.99 0.26
N PRO A 20 -3.56 -15.00 0.84
CA PRO A 20 -4.24 -16.08 1.55
C PRO A 20 -5.14 -15.49 2.64
N SER A 21 -6.42 -15.86 2.64
CA SER A 21 -7.45 -15.30 3.53
C SER A 21 -7.09 -15.40 5.03
N ALA A 22 -6.28 -16.40 5.41
CA ALA A 22 -5.80 -16.61 6.77
C ALA A 22 -4.72 -15.61 7.22
N LEU A 23 -3.93 -15.04 6.30
CA LEU A 23 -2.83 -14.14 6.65
C LEU A 23 -3.29 -12.69 6.85
N GLY A 24 -4.36 -12.27 6.17
CA GLY A 24 -4.84 -10.89 6.23
C GLY A 24 -5.23 -10.41 7.63
N PRO A 25 -6.20 -11.07 8.30
CA PRO A 25 -6.62 -10.68 9.65
C PRO A 25 -5.53 -10.90 10.71
N GLY A 26 -4.76 -11.99 10.59
CA GLY A 26 -3.69 -12.31 11.54
C GLY A 26 -2.56 -11.28 11.53
N MET A 27 -2.05 -10.90 10.35
CA MET A 27 -1.03 -9.85 10.24
C MET A 27 -1.55 -8.48 10.64
N PHE A 28 -2.83 -8.20 10.37
CA PHE A 28 -3.48 -6.97 10.83
C PHE A 28 -3.49 -6.88 12.36
N LEU A 29 -4.02 -7.91 13.02
CA LEU A 29 -4.13 -7.94 14.47
C LEU A 29 -2.77 -7.95 15.15
N ALA A 30 -1.81 -8.73 14.64
CA ALA A 30 -0.45 -8.74 15.16
C ALA A 30 0.19 -7.35 15.08
N GLY A 31 0.05 -6.66 13.96
CA GLY A 31 0.62 -5.33 13.82
C GLY A 31 -0.16 -4.23 14.54
N LEU A 32 -1.47 -4.38 14.67
CA LEU A 32 -2.28 -3.50 15.52
C LEU A 32 -1.81 -3.61 16.98
N VAL A 33 -1.73 -4.83 17.51
CA VAL A 33 -1.31 -5.08 18.91
C VAL A 33 0.13 -4.61 19.14
N LEU A 34 1.07 -5.02 18.30
CA LEU A 34 2.48 -4.64 18.45
C LEU A 34 2.66 -3.13 18.27
N GLY A 35 2.04 -2.53 17.26
CA GLY A 35 2.16 -1.11 16.95
C GLY A 35 1.55 -0.22 18.01
N THR A 36 0.37 -0.57 18.53
CA THR A 36 -0.26 0.14 19.66
C THR A 36 0.53 -0.01 20.95
N ALA A 37 1.07 -1.18 21.25
CA ALA A 37 1.94 -1.39 22.41
C ALA A 37 3.21 -0.53 22.34
N MET A 38 3.88 -0.50 21.18
CA MET A 38 5.06 0.36 20.97
C MET A 38 4.73 1.85 21.11
N ALA A 39 3.61 2.29 20.54
CA ALA A 39 3.19 3.68 20.63
C ALA A 39 2.81 4.07 22.06
N ALA A 40 2.06 3.22 22.77
CA ALA A 40 1.71 3.43 24.17
C ALA A 40 2.96 3.51 25.05
N TRP A 41 3.94 2.62 24.84
CA TRP A 41 5.21 2.65 25.55
C TRP A 41 5.97 3.97 25.29
N GLY A 42 6.06 4.41 24.03
CA GLY A 42 6.66 5.70 23.69
C GLY A 42 5.95 6.89 24.36
N ILE A 43 4.61 6.88 24.41
CA ILE A 43 3.82 7.91 25.10
C ILE A 43 4.09 7.90 26.61
N VAL A 44 4.18 6.72 27.24
CA VAL A 44 4.51 6.59 28.67
C VAL A 44 5.90 7.14 28.95
N LEU A 45 6.90 6.85 28.10
CA LEU A 45 8.25 7.39 28.22
C LEU A 45 8.26 8.93 28.09
N LEU A 46 7.53 9.48 27.12
CA LEU A 46 7.38 10.93 26.97
C LEU A 46 6.68 11.57 28.18
N GLY A 47 5.64 10.93 28.70
CA GLY A 47 4.92 11.38 29.90
C GLY A 47 5.81 11.37 31.15
N ASN A 48 6.59 10.31 31.35
CA ASN A 48 7.55 10.23 32.45
C ASN A 48 8.65 11.29 32.34
N GLN A 49 9.14 11.59 31.13
CA GLN A 49 10.10 12.68 30.92
C GLN A 49 9.49 14.07 31.17
N ALA A 50 8.22 14.27 30.81
CA ALA A 50 7.51 15.53 31.08
C ALA A 50 7.20 15.72 32.59
N LEU A 51 6.85 14.64 33.29
CA LEU A 51 6.49 14.66 34.71
C LEU A 51 7.71 14.65 35.64
N SER A 52 8.84 14.08 35.22
CA SER A 52 10.06 14.02 36.03
C SER A 52 10.77 15.38 36.20
N GLY A 53 10.21 16.46 35.65
CA GLY A 53 10.57 17.83 35.97
C GLY A 53 11.98 18.24 35.56
N PHE A 54 12.16 19.52 35.27
CA PHE A 54 13.47 20.14 35.22
C PHE A 54 14.02 20.20 36.65
N HIS A 55 14.90 19.29 37.03
CA HIS A 55 15.74 19.52 38.20
C HIS A 55 16.79 20.56 37.81
N LEU A 56 16.56 21.80 38.23
CA LEU A 56 17.60 22.81 38.32
C LEU A 56 18.40 22.51 39.58
N ASP A 57 19.30 21.52 39.50
CA ASP A 57 20.28 21.35 40.56
C ASP A 57 21.26 22.52 40.53
N GLY A 58 21.50 23.07 41.71
CA GLY A 58 22.25 24.29 41.94
C GLY A 58 23.62 24.31 41.25
N ASP A 59 23.94 25.49 40.74
CA ASP A 59 25.28 26.00 40.43
C ASP A 59 26.09 25.43 39.26
N THR A 60 25.55 24.49 38.47
CA THR A 60 26.18 24.14 37.18
C THR A 60 25.22 24.37 36.02
N ARG A 61 25.47 25.44 35.25
CA ARG A 61 24.80 25.73 33.97
C ARG A 61 25.27 24.74 32.89
N VAL A 62 25.03 23.45 33.08
CA VAL A 62 25.08 22.49 31.97
C VAL A 62 23.67 22.40 31.41
N PRO A 63 23.44 22.65 30.11
CA PRO A 63 22.11 22.51 29.55
C PRO A 63 21.67 21.04 29.70
N VAL A 64 20.77 20.80 30.66
CA VAL A 64 20.13 19.52 30.98
C VAL A 64 19.48 18.86 29.74
N PHE A 65 19.30 19.63 28.67
CA PHE A 65 18.88 19.17 27.35
C PHE A 65 19.77 18.08 26.74
N GLY A 66 21.09 18.10 26.95
CA GLY A 66 22.01 17.16 26.27
C GLY A 66 21.81 15.69 26.64
N TRP A 67 21.40 15.40 27.89
CA TRP A 67 21.25 14.04 28.41
C TRP A 67 19.84 13.47 28.23
N ARG A 68 18.83 14.36 28.10
CA ARG A 68 17.43 13.97 27.86
C ARG A 68 17.07 13.89 26.38
N LEU A 69 17.85 14.52 25.50
CA LEU A 69 17.63 14.47 24.05
C LEU A 69 17.58 13.02 23.52
N PRO A 70 18.50 12.11 23.90
CA PRO A 70 18.45 10.72 23.46
C PRO A 70 17.17 10.00 23.88
N ASP A 71 16.69 10.21 25.11
CA ASP A 71 15.47 9.59 25.62
C ASP A 71 14.21 10.11 24.91
N LEU A 72 14.15 11.42 24.67
CA LEU A 72 13.06 12.04 23.91
C LEU A 72 13.04 11.56 22.46
N VAL A 73 14.21 11.47 21.83
CA VAL A 73 14.36 10.92 20.46
C VAL A 73 13.93 9.46 20.43
N MET A 74 14.37 8.64 21.38
CA MET A 74 13.99 7.24 21.46
C MET A 74 12.48 7.07 21.67
N ALA A 75 11.89 7.82 22.58
CA ALA A 75 10.45 7.75 22.82
C ALA A 75 9.63 8.19 21.60
N ALA A 76 10.04 9.26 20.91
CA ALA A 76 9.43 9.70 19.66
C ALA A 76 9.58 8.65 18.54
N LEU A 77 10.73 7.96 18.46
CA LEU A 77 10.95 6.85 17.53
C LEU A 77 10.02 5.68 17.82
N PHE A 78 9.77 5.32 19.09
CA PHE A 78 8.80 4.28 19.46
C PHE A 78 7.37 4.65 19.04
N VAL A 79 6.95 5.91 19.24
CA VAL A 79 5.63 6.39 18.79
C VAL A 79 5.53 6.34 17.26
N ALA A 80 6.54 6.83 16.55
CA ALA A 80 6.56 6.85 15.09
C ALA A 80 6.57 5.42 14.50
N ALA A 81 7.43 4.54 15.03
CA ALA A 81 7.52 3.15 14.60
C ALA A 81 6.23 2.37 14.89
N GLY A 82 5.66 2.52 16.10
CA GLY A 82 4.41 1.89 16.47
C GLY A 82 3.25 2.33 15.57
N SER A 83 3.12 3.63 15.36
CA SER A 83 2.12 4.21 14.46
C SER A 83 2.31 3.72 13.02
N TYR A 84 3.55 3.71 12.52
CA TYR A 84 3.87 3.19 11.19
C TYR A 84 3.41 1.73 11.03
N LEU A 85 3.65 0.91 12.03
CA LEU A 85 3.33 -0.52 12.03
C LEU A 85 1.80 -0.76 12.02
N VAL A 86 1.04 -0.02 12.84
CA VAL A 86 -0.43 -0.08 12.82
C VAL A 86 -0.98 0.24 11.43
N VAL A 87 -0.54 1.36 10.85
CA VAL A 87 -1.04 1.78 9.54
C VAL A 87 -0.61 0.75 8.49
N ASP A 88 0.65 0.26 8.50
CA ASP A 88 1.19 -0.71 7.52
C ASP A 88 0.36 -1.99 7.49
N SER A 89 0.06 -2.51 8.67
CA SER A 89 -0.78 -3.69 8.83
C SER A 89 -2.22 -3.44 8.37
N PHE A 90 -2.77 -2.25 8.59
CA PHE A 90 -4.10 -1.88 8.09
C PHE A 90 -4.16 -1.80 6.56
N GLU A 91 -3.17 -1.19 5.91
CA GLU A 91 -3.11 -1.14 4.44
C GLU A 91 -2.99 -2.54 3.83
N LYS A 92 -2.11 -3.39 4.38
CA LYS A 92 -1.97 -4.78 3.96
C LYS A 92 -3.28 -5.56 4.12
N TRP A 93 -4.05 -5.27 5.17
CA TRP A 93 -5.37 -5.85 5.38
C TRP A 93 -6.39 -5.40 4.34
N LEU A 94 -6.46 -4.10 4.03
CA LEU A 94 -7.35 -3.58 2.99
C LEU A 94 -7.04 -4.17 1.61
N LEU A 95 -5.75 -4.33 1.29
CA LEU A 95 -5.28 -5.00 0.07
C LEU A 95 -5.69 -6.49 0.08
N ALA A 96 -5.53 -7.19 1.21
CA ALA A 96 -5.89 -8.60 1.34
C ALA A 96 -7.38 -8.87 1.15
N ARG A 97 -8.24 -7.92 1.56
CA ARG A 97 -9.70 -8.05 1.39
C ARG A 97 -10.20 -7.60 0.02
N GLY A 98 -9.32 -7.14 -0.87
CA GLY A 98 -9.71 -6.59 -2.17
C GLY A 98 -10.52 -5.30 -2.07
N VAL A 99 -10.54 -4.64 -0.90
CA VAL A 99 -11.22 -3.36 -0.68
C VAL A 99 -10.43 -2.24 -1.35
N ARG A 100 -9.10 -2.33 -1.35
CA ARG A 100 -8.22 -1.44 -2.11
C ARG A 100 -7.37 -2.27 -3.05
N GLY A 101 -7.24 -1.84 -4.29
CA GLY A 101 -6.26 -2.39 -5.22
C GLY A 101 -4.87 -1.86 -4.90
N LEU A 102 -3.85 -2.57 -5.35
CA LEU A 102 -2.49 -2.06 -5.46
C LEU A 102 -2.42 -0.82 -6.36
N VAL A 103 -3.27 -0.83 -7.38
CA VAL A 103 -3.60 0.29 -8.27
C VAL A 103 -5.12 0.36 -8.32
N SER A 104 -5.67 1.55 -8.23
CA SER A 104 -7.08 1.86 -8.45
C SER A 104 -7.27 2.45 -9.85
N PHE A 105 -8.46 2.41 -10.41
CA PHE A 105 -8.85 3.17 -11.59
C PHE A 105 -10.02 4.09 -11.28
N ARG A 106 -10.10 5.19 -12.04
CA ARG A 106 -11.25 6.09 -12.11
C ARG A 106 -11.68 6.21 -13.56
N GLU A 107 -12.99 6.10 -13.79
CA GLU A 107 -13.56 6.36 -15.11
C GLU A 107 -13.67 7.87 -15.34
N VAL A 108 -13.21 8.32 -16.50
CA VAL A 108 -13.31 9.72 -16.94
C VAL A 108 -13.82 9.74 -18.37
N ALA A 109 -14.42 10.85 -18.80
CA ALA A 109 -15.05 10.96 -20.13
C ALA A 109 -14.12 10.58 -21.30
N GLY A 110 -12.80 10.70 -21.13
CA GLY A 110 -11.79 10.36 -22.14
C GLY A 110 -11.07 9.03 -21.95
N GLY A 111 -11.43 8.19 -20.97
CA GLY A 111 -10.76 6.92 -20.69
C GLY A 111 -10.68 6.56 -19.21
N LEU A 112 -9.54 6.03 -18.78
CA LEU A 112 -9.31 5.59 -17.40
C LEU A 112 -8.12 6.31 -16.78
N VAL A 113 -8.23 6.72 -15.52
CA VAL A 113 -7.09 7.20 -14.73
C VAL A 113 -6.69 6.11 -13.75
N LEU A 114 -5.54 5.47 -13.98
CA LEU A 114 -4.94 4.57 -13.00
C LEU A 114 -4.27 5.40 -11.91
N VAL A 115 -4.54 5.07 -10.66
CA VAL A 115 -4.02 5.75 -9.47
C VAL A 115 -3.33 4.73 -8.59
N ARG A 116 -2.02 4.90 -8.40
CA ARG A 116 -1.29 4.21 -7.34
C ARG A 116 -1.19 5.13 -6.14
N HIS A 117 -1.87 4.74 -5.07
CA HIS A 117 -1.79 5.49 -3.84
C HIS A 117 -0.47 5.23 -3.11
N ARG A 118 0.16 6.31 -2.64
CA ARG A 118 1.33 6.22 -1.76
C ARG A 118 1.01 6.89 -0.43
N ARG A 119 1.40 6.25 0.67
CA ARG A 119 1.10 6.69 2.03
C ARG A 119 1.61 8.11 2.35
N TRP A 120 2.81 8.45 1.87
CA TRP A 120 3.51 9.69 2.24
C TRP A 120 4.04 10.48 1.04
N ARG A 121 3.61 10.12 -0.17
CA ARG A 121 4.07 10.74 -1.41
C ARG A 121 2.87 11.05 -2.29
N PRO A 122 3.01 11.97 -3.25
CA PRO A 122 1.99 12.20 -4.26
C PRO A 122 1.58 10.88 -4.91
N ASP A 123 0.27 10.71 -5.08
CA ASP A 123 -0.28 9.60 -5.84
C ASP A 123 0.33 9.60 -7.24
N LEU A 124 0.79 8.45 -7.68
CA LEU A 124 1.26 8.31 -9.06
C LEU A 124 0.04 7.99 -9.91
N THR A 125 -0.15 8.78 -10.97
CA THR A 125 -1.31 8.62 -11.85
C THR A 125 -0.87 8.37 -13.28
N LEU A 126 -1.66 7.58 -14.00
CA LEU A 126 -1.48 7.31 -15.42
C LEU A 126 -2.83 7.48 -16.11
N MET A 127 -2.88 8.38 -17.08
CA MET A 127 -4.05 8.56 -17.92
C MET A 127 -3.97 7.54 -19.06
N VAL A 128 -4.99 6.71 -19.17
CA VAL A 128 -5.16 5.72 -20.24
C VAL A 128 -6.28 6.21 -21.15
N PRO A 129 -5.96 6.78 -22.32
CA PRO A 129 -6.97 7.30 -23.23
C PRO A 129 -7.90 6.19 -23.73
N ALA A 130 -9.14 6.53 -24.07
CA ALA A 130 -10.02 5.62 -24.80
C ALA A 130 -9.41 5.27 -26.16
N ASN A 131 -9.70 4.07 -26.68
CA ASN A 131 -9.10 3.54 -27.92
C ASN A 131 -7.57 3.39 -27.88
N SER A 132 -6.98 3.20 -26.70
CA SER A 132 -5.53 3.00 -26.54
C SER A 132 -5.19 1.56 -26.12
N THR A 133 -3.91 1.25 -26.17
CA THR A 133 -3.35 0.03 -25.58
C THR A 133 -2.75 0.34 -24.22
N LEU A 134 -3.08 -0.48 -23.23
CA LEU A 134 -2.50 -0.49 -21.90
C LEU A 134 -1.67 -1.76 -21.73
N THR A 135 -0.36 -1.60 -21.59
CA THR A 135 0.56 -2.71 -21.39
C THR A 135 0.88 -2.87 -19.90
N LEU A 136 0.64 -4.05 -19.35
CA LEU A 136 1.05 -4.45 -18.00
C LEU A 136 2.25 -5.39 -18.08
N SER A 137 3.34 -5.00 -17.42
CA SER A 137 4.50 -5.85 -17.21
C SER A 137 4.79 -6.00 -15.71
N VAL A 138 5.18 -7.22 -15.33
CA VAL A 138 5.54 -7.59 -13.95
C VAL A 138 6.86 -8.33 -14.03
N THR A 139 7.91 -7.75 -13.44
CA THR A 139 9.26 -8.32 -13.45
C THR A 139 9.75 -8.56 -12.03
N ALA A 140 10.43 -9.68 -11.80
CA ALA A 140 11.05 -9.94 -10.51
C ALA A 140 12.33 -9.09 -10.38
N VAL A 141 12.43 -8.31 -9.30
CA VAL A 141 13.60 -7.47 -8.99
C VAL A 141 14.53 -8.18 -8.01
N ALA A 142 13.94 -8.75 -6.95
CA ALA A 142 14.67 -9.49 -5.94
C ALA A 142 13.79 -10.62 -5.39
N THR A 143 14.42 -11.74 -5.05
CA THR A 143 13.75 -12.84 -4.38
C THR A 143 14.48 -13.11 -3.07
N ASP A 144 13.76 -12.95 -1.96
CA ASP A 144 14.25 -13.39 -0.67
C ASP A 144 13.76 -14.83 -0.45
N VAL A 145 14.71 -15.76 -0.52
CA VAL A 145 14.45 -17.20 -0.42
C VAL A 145 14.03 -17.56 1.02
N THR A 146 14.58 -16.86 2.01
CA THR A 146 14.34 -17.09 3.45
C THR A 146 12.94 -16.68 3.88
N SER A 147 12.46 -15.51 3.44
CA SER A 147 11.11 -15.04 3.77
C SER A 147 10.04 -15.52 2.78
N GLY A 148 10.43 -16.13 1.66
CA GLY A 148 9.49 -16.50 0.59
C GLY A 148 8.82 -15.31 -0.10
N THR A 149 9.31 -14.08 0.15
CA THR A 149 8.82 -12.86 -0.46
C THR A 149 9.54 -12.58 -1.78
N ARG A 150 8.80 -12.03 -2.75
CA ARG A 150 9.37 -11.60 -4.02
C ARG A 150 9.09 -10.12 -4.21
N MET A 151 10.15 -9.35 -4.38
CA MET A 151 10.04 -7.96 -4.81
C MET A 151 9.80 -7.97 -6.31
N GLN A 152 8.65 -7.44 -6.72
CA GLN A 152 8.25 -7.35 -8.11
C GLN A 152 8.14 -5.89 -8.52
N ARG A 153 8.66 -5.57 -9.69
CA ARG A 153 8.43 -4.30 -10.37
C ARG A 153 7.22 -4.44 -11.26
N ILE A 154 6.25 -3.58 -11.04
CA ILE A 154 4.99 -3.52 -11.77
C ILE A 154 5.01 -2.24 -12.59
N ARG A 155 4.74 -2.39 -13.89
CA ARG A 155 4.72 -1.28 -14.85
C ARG A 155 3.44 -1.34 -15.66
N PHE A 156 2.68 -0.26 -15.61
CA PHE A 156 1.62 0.05 -16.55
C PHE A 156 2.14 1.07 -17.55
N ALA A 157 1.94 0.85 -18.84
CA ALA A 157 2.37 1.77 -19.88
C ALA A 157 1.26 1.98 -20.91
N THR A 158 1.13 3.21 -21.41
CA THR A 158 0.22 3.57 -22.50
C THR A 158 0.84 4.70 -23.32
N GLY A 159 1.11 4.44 -24.60
CA GLY A 159 1.92 5.35 -25.43
C GLY A 159 3.25 5.71 -24.77
N ASP A 160 3.49 7.01 -24.59
CA ASP A 160 4.72 7.56 -23.97
C ASP A 160 4.63 7.68 -22.44
N GLN A 161 3.50 7.34 -21.83
CA GLN A 161 3.30 7.44 -20.39
C GLN A 161 3.46 6.09 -19.70
N GLU A 162 4.09 6.12 -18.52
CA GLU A 162 4.24 4.93 -17.70
C GLU A 162 4.07 5.19 -16.20
N LEU A 163 3.58 4.16 -15.53
CA LEU A 163 3.44 4.06 -14.08
C LEU A 163 4.24 2.85 -13.62
N VAL A 164 5.43 3.10 -13.06
CA VAL A 164 6.36 2.06 -12.62
C VAL A 164 6.52 2.09 -11.11
N PHE A 165 6.49 0.91 -10.50
CA PHE A 165 6.78 0.79 -9.09
C PHE A 165 7.14 -0.61 -8.62
N ASP A 166 7.88 -0.65 -7.52
CA ASP A 166 8.23 -1.91 -6.86
C ASP A 166 7.25 -2.21 -5.71
N TYR A 167 6.89 -3.47 -5.56
CA TYR A 167 6.02 -3.97 -4.51
C TYR A 167 6.43 -5.39 -4.08
N GLN A 168 6.35 -5.66 -2.77
CA GLN A 168 6.70 -6.96 -2.21
C GLN A 168 5.46 -7.85 -2.15
N ILE A 169 5.50 -9.00 -2.83
CA ILE A 169 4.36 -9.91 -2.96
C ILE A 169 4.75 -11.27 -2.35
N TYR A 170 3.88 -11.79 -1.49
CA TYR A 170 4.10 -13.06 -0.77
C TYR A 170 3.41 -14.21 -1.48
N ARG A 171 4.12 -14.97 -2.32
CA ARG A 171 3.60 -16.16 -3.06
C ARG A 171 2.22 -15.99 -3.74
N SER A 172 1.74 -14.76 -3.90
CA SER A 172 0.33 -14.45 -4.18
C SER A 172 0.13 -14.15 -5.66
N ALA A 173 -1.06 -14.47 -6.17
CA ALA A 173 -1.45 -14.16 -7.54
C ALA A 173 -1.95 -12.72 -7.62
N LEU A 174 -1.38 -11.94 -8.52
CA LEU A 174 -1.94 -10.66 -8.94
C LEU A 174 -3.16 -10.91 -9.82
N SER A 175 -4.19 -10.07 -9.72
CA SER A 175 -5.38 -10.14 -10.57
C SER A 175 -5.71 -8.77 -11.14
N ILE A 176 -5.98 -8.73 -12.45
CA ILE A 176 -6.47 -7.56 -13.18
C ILE A 176 -7.95 -7.69 -13.56
N GLY A 177 -8.66 -8.67 -13.00
CA GLY A 177 -10.06 -8.96 -13.34
C GLY A 177 -10.98 -7.73 -13.39
N PRO A 178 -10.98 -6.83 -12.39
CA PRO A 178 -11.81 -5.63 -12.44
C PRO A 178 -11.46 -4.70 -13.62
N LEU A 179 -10.18 -4.57 -13.95
CA LEU A 179 -9.71 -3.74 -15.06
C LEU A 179 -10.08 -4.37 -16.41
N ASP A 180 -9.93 -5.69 -16.55
CA ASP A 180 -10.34 -6.45 -17.75
C ASP A 180 -11.86 -6.36 -18.00
N ARG A 181 -12.69 -6.12 -16.96
CA ARG A 181 -14.14 -5.91 -17.10
C ARG A 181 -14.51 -4.51 -17.64
N VAL A 182 -13.75 -3.48 -17.29
CA VAL A 182 -14.05 -2.08 -17.62
C VAL A 182 -13.29 -1.59 -18.85
N ALA A 183 -12.07 -2.05 -19.10
CA ALA A 183 -11.29 -1.64 -20.26
C ALA A 183 -12.04 -1.77 -21.61
N PRO A 184 -12.86 -2.82 -21.86
CA PRO A 184 -13.61 -2.95 -23.10
C PRO A 184 -14.67 -1.85 -23.33
N SER A 185 -15.30 -1.30 -22.28
CA SER A 185 -16.31 -0.24 -22.43
C SER A 185 -15.69 1.07 -22.98
N HIS A 186 -14.39 1.26 -22.75
CA HIS A 186 -13.61 2.38 -23.25
C HIS A 186 -12.76 2.03 -24.49
N ARG A 187 -12.95 0.84 -25.06
CA ARG A 187 -12.15 0.30 -26.19
C ARG A 187 -10.64 0.29 -25.89
N ILE A 188 -10.28 0.04 -24.63
CA ILE A 188 -8.88 -0.07 -24.21
C ILE A 188 -8.45 -1.54 -24.32
N SER A 189 -7.39 -1.80 -25.08
CA SER A 189 -6.79 -3.14 -25.15
C SER A 189 -5.79 -3.32 -24.02
N VAL A 190 -6.02 -4.31 -23.15
CA VAL A 190 -5.09 -4.62 -22.05
C VAL A 190 -4.17 -5.76 -22.47
N GLU A 191 -2.90 -5.42 -22.71
CA GLU A 191 -1.85 -6.39 -23.04
C GLU A 191 -1.06 -6.73 -21.79
N VAL A 192 -0.96 -8.02 -21.46
CA VAL A 192 -0.15 -8.50 -20.34
C VAL A 192 1.09 -9.17 -20.91
N ASP A 193 2.26 -8.61 -20.63
CA ASP A 193 3.54 -9.16 -21.08
C ASP A 193 3.70 -10.61 -20.58
N ALA A 194 4.36 -11.47 -21.37
CA ALA A 194 4.58 -12.88 -21.06
C ALA A 194 5.29 -13.10 -19.71
N LYS A 195 6.11 -12.13 -19.28
CA LYS A 195 6.78 -12.12 -17.96
C LYS A 195 5.79 -11.95 -16.79
N ALA A 196 4.61 -11.39 -17.06
CA ALA A 196 3.48 -11.25 -16.15
C ALA A 196 2.44 -12.37 -16.28
N SER A 197 2.76 -13.49 -16.95
CA SER A 197 1.86 -14.65 -17.18
C SER A 197 1.21 -15.27 -15.93
N LYS A 198 1.68 -14.94 -14.72
CA LYS A 198 1.08 -15.36 -13.45
C LYS A 198 0.00 -14.42 -12.93
N VAL A 199 -0.29 -13.33 -13.65
CA VAL A 199 -1.41 -12.44 -13.36
C VAL A 199 -2.69 -13.14 -13.81
N LYS A 200 -3.60 -13.38 -12.85
CA LYS A 200 -4.94 -13.89 -13.15
C LYS A 200 -5.72 -12.86 -13.94
N ARG A 201 -6.17 -13.27 -15.12
CA ARG A 201 -7.15 -12.54 -15.92
C ARG A 201 -8.51 -13.14 -15.65
N GLU A 202 -9.52 -12.30 -15.45
CA GLU A 202 -10.89 -12.79 -15.55
C GLU A 202 -11.27 -12.64 -17.02
N THR A 203 -11.48 -13.76 -17.71
CA THR A 203 -11.99 -13.72 -19.08
C THR A 203 -13.31 -12.95 -19.04
N PRO A 204 -13.44 -11.81 -19.76
CA PRO A 204 -14.72 -11.13 -19.82
C PRO A 204 -15.74 -12.13 -20.36
N ARG A 205 -16.79 -12.40 -19.59
CA ARG A 205 -17.94 -13.14 -20.10
C ARG A 205 -18.55 -12.27 -21.18
N LEU A 206 -18.25 -12.58 -22.44
CA LEU A 206 -18.96 -12.00 -23.58
C LEU A 206 -20.46 -12.30 -23.36
N PRO A 207 -21.32 -11.28 -23.26
CA PRO A 207 -22.75 -11.51 -23.20
C PRO A 207 -23.21 -12.00 -24.58
N GLY A 208 -23.34 -13.31 -24.78
CA GLY A 208 -23.85 -13.83 -26.05
C GLY A 208 -23.48 -15.26 -26.46
N LEU A 209 -23.03 -16.14 -25.57
CA LEU A 209 -22.91 -17.58 -25.88
C LEU A 209 -23.67 -18.40 -24.83
N LEU A 210 -24.99 -18.45 -25.01
CA LEU A 210 -25.89 -19.53 -24.60
C LEU A 210 -26.59 -20.05 -25.85
#